data_AF-A0A7I9YKY7-F1
#
_entry.id   AF-A0A7I9YKY7-F1
#
_cell.length_a   1.000
_cell.length_b   1.000
_cell.length_c   1.000
_cell.angle_alpha   90.00
_cell.angle_beta   90.00
_cell.angle_gamma   90.00
#
_symmetry.space_group_name_H-M   'P 1'
#
loop_
_entity.id
_entity.type
_entity.pdbx_description
1 polymer ?
#
loop_
_entity_poly.entity_id
_entity_poly.type
_entity_poly.pdbx_seq_one_letter_code
_entity_poly.pdbx_strand_id
1 'polypeptide(L)'
;MSLSGQTDRDWRVLVGALVVGIGLAHFVFPAHFDPINKIAFPENPRPYTYINGGFETLIGLTLLEARKRNRWKVVGVAYVSYLLLNLVRARAVPRLRVSASR
;
A
#
# COMPACT_ATOMS: atom_id res chain seq x y z
N MET A 1 7.48 10.55 33.97
CA MET A 1 7.12 9.99 32.66
C MET A 1 5.62 10.21 32.49
N SER A 2 5.20 11.12 31.60
CA SER A 2 3.80 11.59 31.56
C SER A 2 2.85 10.50 31.04
N LEU A 3 1.79 10.20 31.80
CA LEU A 3 0.73 9.26 31.40
C LEU A 3 0.13 9.63 30.03
N SER A 4 0.01 10.93 29.72
CA SER A 4 -0.47 11.41 28.42
C SER A 4 0.44 11.01 27.25
N GLY A 5 1.77 11.07 27.44
CA GLY A 5 2.73 10.73 26.40
C GLY A 5 2.83 9.21 26.12
N GLN A 6 2.38 8.38 27.06
CA GLN A 6 2.25 6.93 26.89
C GLN A 6 1.00 6.62 26.05
N THR A 7 -0.16 7.14 26.42
CA THR A 7 -1.43 6.92 25.71
C THR A 7 -1.40 7.43 24.27
N ASP A 8 -0.80 8.61 24.02
CA ASP A 8 -0.63 9.16 22.67
C ASP A 8 0.24 8.26 21.79
N ARG A 9 1.24 7.61 22.38
CA ARG A 9 2.10 6.66 21.66
C ARG A 9 1.33 5.38 21.35
N ASP A 10 0.60 4.85 22.32
CA ASP A 10 -0.14 3.59 22.17
C ASP A 10 -1.24 3.74 21.12
N TRP A 11 -1.98 4.86 21.13
CA TRP A 11 -2.97 5.17 20.09
C TRP A 11 -2.36 5.26 18.69
N ARG A 12 -1.23 5.97 18.56
CA ARG A 12 -0.52 6.08 17.26
C ARG A 12 -0.03 4.73 16.75
N VAL A 13 0.41 3.85 17.64
CA VAL A 13 0.83 2.50 17.28
C VAL A 13 -0.37 1.68 16.80
N LEU A 14 -1.49 1.74 17.52
CA LEU A 14 -2.72 1.05 17.12
C LEU A 14 -3.23 1.54 15.76
N VAL A 15 -3.39 2.85 15.59
CA VAL A 15 -3.83 3.43 14.31
C VAL A 15 -2.84 3.10 13.19
N GLY A 16 -1.54 3.25 13.44
CA GLY A 16 -0.51 2.92 12.45
C GLY A 16 -0.57 1.47 12.01
N ALA A 17 -0.72 0.53 12.94
CA ALA A 17 -0.83 -0.90 12.65
C ALA A 17 -2.11 -1.22 11.87
N LEU A 18 -3.24 -0.59 12.24
CA LEU A 18 -4.51 -0.77 11.55
C LEU A 18 -4.43 -0.28 10.10
N VAL A 19 -3.87 0.91 9.89
CA VAL A 19 -3.71 1.53 8.58
C VAL A 19 -2.73 0.73 7.70
N VAL A 20 -1.64 0.19 8.27
CA VAL A 20 -0.78 -0.78 7.56
C VAL A 20 -1.56 -2.03 7.17
N GLY A 21 -2.35 -2.60 8.09
CA GLY A 21 -3.15 -3.79 7.84
C GLY A 21 -4.14 -3.59 6.70
N ILE A 22 -4.86 -2.46 6.68
CA ILE A 22 -5.80 -2.11 5.61
C ILE A 22 -5.05 -1.88 4.29
N GLY A 23 -3.92 -1.17 4.33
CA GLY A 23 -3.10 -0.94 3.14
C GLY A 23 -2.58 -2.24 2.52
N LEU A 24 -2.16 -3.21 3.33
CA LEU A 24 -1.76 -4.55 2.88
C LEU A 24 -2.95 -5.36 2.35
N ALA A 25 -4.14 -5.22 2.93
CA ALA A 25 -5.35 -5.92 2.49
C ALA A 25 -5.74 -5.56 1.04
N HIS A 26 -5.45 -4.35 0.57
CA HIS A 26 -5.65 -3.96 -0.83
C HIS A 26 -4.82 -4.81 -1.82
N PHE A 27 -3.67 -5.34 -1.41
CA PHE A 27 -2.84 -6.20 -2.25
C PHE A 27 -3.27 -7.67 -2.22
N VAL A 28 -3.71 -8.15 -1.05
CA VAL A 28 -4.12 -9.55 -0.84
C VAL A 28 -5.54 -9.79 -1.36
N PHE A 29 -6.45 -8.85 -1.10
CA PHE A 29 -7.88 -8.97 -1.42
C PHE A 29 -8.40 -7.78 -2.25
N PRO A 30 -7.77 -7.42 -3.38
CA PRO A 30 -8.10 -6.20 -4.13
C PRO A 30 -9.57 -6.13 -4.57
N ALA A 31 -10.19 -7.28 -4.85
CA ALA A 31 -11.59 -7.36 -5.29
C ALA A 31 -12.61 -6.80 -4.29
N HIS A 32 -12.28 -6.73 -2.99
CA HIS A 32 -13.17 -6.16 -1.97
C HIS A 32 -13.14 -4.62 -1.96
N PHE A 33 -12.07 -4.03 -2.48
CA PHE A 33 -11.83 -2.58 -2.49
C PHE A 33 -12.16 -1.95 -3.86
N ASP A 34 -12.12 -2.73 -4.94
CA ASP A 34 -12.47 -2.27 -6.28
C ASP A 34 -13.88 -1.63 -6.38
N PRO A 35 -14.94 -2.13 -5.71
CA PRO A 35 -16.26 -1.49 -5.79
C PRO A 35 -16.26 -0.06 -5.22
N ILE A 36 -15.47 0.19 -4.18
CA ILE A 36 -15.28 1.52 -3.59
C ILE A 36 -14.52 2.40 -4.59
N ASN A 37 -13.43 1.88 -5.15
CA ASN A 37 -12.62 2.61 -6.13
C ASN A 37 -13.36 2.84 -7.45
N LYS A 38 -14.35 2.01 -7.84
CA LYS A 38 -15.18 2.23 -9.03
C LYS A 38 -16.04 3.48 -8.97
N ILE A 39 -16.39 3.94 -7.77
CA ILE A 39 -17.15 5.18 -7.59
C ILE A 39 -16.34 6.39 -8.08
N ALA A 40 -15.01 6.36 -7.84
CA ALA A 40 -14.09 7.42 -8.25
C ALA A 40 -13.35 7.13 -9.57
N PHE A 41 -13.17 5.85 -9.93
CA PHE A 41 -12.37 5.37 -11.06
C PHE A 41 -13.08 4.22 -11.80
N PRO A 42 -14.06 4.53 -12.66
CA PRO A 42 -14.97 3.53 -13.23
C PRO A 42 -14.35 2.59 -14.28
N GLU A 43 -13.37 3.06 -15.06
CA GLU A 43 -12.83 2.27 -16.19
C GLU A 43 -11.88 1.14 -15.77
N ASN A 44 -10.98 1.43 -14.83
CA ASN A 44 -9.98 0.48 -14.35
C ASN A 44 -9.69 0.74 -12.86
N PRO A 45 -10.52 0.23 -11.94
CA PRO A 45 -10.38 0.49 -10.49
C PRO A 45 -9.21 -0.26 -9.85
N ARG A 46 -8.82 -1.41 -10.41
CA ARG A 46 -7.82 -2.33 -9.82
C ARG A 46 -6.43 -1.69 -9.63
N PRO A 47 -5.88 -0.91 -10.58
CA PRO A 47 -4.67 -0.13 -10.35
C PRO A 47 -4.80 0.86 -9.18
N TYR A 48 -5.92 1.57 -9.07
CA TYR A 48 -6.15 2.53 -7.99
C TYR A 48 -6.28 1.84 -6.62
N THR A 49 -6.83 0.63 -6.58
CA THR A 49 -6.82 -0.22 -5.37
C THR A 49 -5.39 -0.47 -4.86
N TYR A 50 -4.45 -0.84 -5.73
CA TYR A 50 -3.06 -1.05 -5.31
C TYR A 50 -2.34 0.25 -4.93
N ILE A 51 -2.65 1.35 -5.64
CA ILE A 51 -2.09 2.68 -5.35
C ILE A 51 -2.54 3.14 -3.96
N ASN A 52 -3.85 3.07 -3.68
CA ASN A 52 -4.44 3.47 -2.41
C ASN A 52 -3.91 2.61 -1.25
N GLY A 53 -3.85 1.28 -1.44
CA GLY A 53 -3.23 0.37 -0.47
C GLY A 53 -1.77 0.67 -0.17
N GLY A 54 -1.00 1.06 -1.18
CA GLY A 54 0.39 1.49 -1.03
C GLY A 54 0.53 2.76 -0.18
N PHE A 55 -0.29 3.78 -0.47
CA PHE A 55 -0.31 5.02 0.31
C PHE A 55 -0.71 4.78 1.77
N GLU A 56 -1.76 4.01 2.02
CA GLU A 56 -2.18 3.64 3.37
C GLU A 56 -1.07 2.90 4.12
N THR A 57 -0.45 1.90 3.49
CA THR A 57 0.67 1.16 4.10
C THR A 57 1.79 2.11 4.53
N LEU A 58 2.16 3.07 3.68
CA LEU A 58 3.20 4.04 3.98
C LEU A 58 2.78 4.98 5.13
N ILE A 59 1.56 5.51 5.10
CA ILE A 59 1.02 6.38 6.14
C ILE A 59 1.05 5.64 7.49
N GLY A 60 0.57 4.40 7.53
CA GLY A 60 0.59 3.57 8.74
C GLY A 60 2.02 3.34 9.26
N LEU A 61 2.97 3.01 8.39
CA LEU A 61 4.38 2.87 8.76
C LEU A 61 4.96 4.19 9.32
N THR A 62 4.56 5.35 8.79
CA THR A 62 5.01 6.65 9.31
C THR A 62 4.44 7.00 10.69
N LEU A 63 3.29 6.42 11.05
CA LEU A 63 2.66 6.55 12.36
C LEU A 63 3.35 5.63 13.39
N LEU A 64 3.73 4.41 12.98
CA LEU A 64 4.46 3.43 13.79
C LEU A 64 5.90 3.87 14.11
N GLU A 65 6.61 4.43 13.13
CA GLU A 65 8.02 4.82 13.29
C GLU A 65 8.14 6.21 13.96
N ALA A 66 8.04 6.26 15.29
CA ALA A 66 8.13 7.52 16.05
C ALA A 66 9.57 8.05 16.22
N ARG A 67 10.61 7.21 16.06
CA ARG A 67 11.97 7.51 16.57
C ARG A 67 13.05 7.67 15.48
N LYS A 68 12.87 7.15 14.26
CA LYS A 68 13.87 7.24 13.15
C LYS A 68 13.28 7.78 11.84
N ARG A 69 12.33 8.70 11.98
CA ARG A 69 11.32 9.17 11.01
C ARG A 69 11.75 9.58 9.59
N ASN A 70 13.01 9.64 9.19
CA ASN A 70 13.36 10.17 7.86
C ASN A 70 13.99 9.15 6.92
N ARG A 71 14.99 8.39 7.36
CA ARG A 71 15.79 7.57 6.43
C ARG A 71 15.06 6.32 5.95
N TRP A 72 14.40 5.60 6.85
CA TRP A 72 13.67 4.37 6.51
C TRP A 72 12.36 4.63 5.77
N LYS A 73 11.77 5.82 5.93
CA LYS A 73 10.60 6.24 5.13
C LYS A 73 10.96 6.36 3.66
N VAL A 74 12.08 7.00 3.34
CA VAL A 74 12.53 7.17 1.95
C VAL A 74 12.80 5.81 1.31
N VAL A 75 13.44 4.89 2.03
CA VAL A 75 13.69 3.52 1.54
C VAL A 75 12.39 2.75 1.34
N GLY A 76 11.45 2.82 2.29
CA GLY A 76 10.13 2.18 2.17
C GLY A 76 9.32 2.74 0.99
N VAL A 77 9.27 4.06 0.83
CA VAL A 77 8.63 4.73 -0.32
C VAL A 77 9.29 4.33 -1.64
N ALA A 78 10.62 4.36 -1.72
CA ALA A 78 11.36 3.97 -2.92
C ALA A 78 11.11 2.50 -3.30
N TYR A 79 11.09 1.61 -2.31
CA TYR A 79 10.84 0.19 -2.54
C TYR A 79 9.40 -0.10 -2.97
N VAL A 80 8.41 0.53 -2.33
CA VAL A 80 6.99 0.42 -2.74
C VAL A 80 6.78 0.99 -4.15
N SER A 81 7.40 2.14 -4.45
CA SER A 81 7.33 2.74 -5.80
C SER A 81 7.93 1.81 -6.86
N TYR A 82 9.05 1.16 -6.54
CA TYR A 82 9.67 0.14 -7.39
C TYR A 82 8.76 -1.07 -7.61
N LEU A 83 8.12 -1.60 -6.55
CA LEU A 83 7.18 -2.71 -6.65
C LEU A 83 5.95 -2.36 -7.50
N LEU A 84 5.39 -1.17 -7.32
CA LEU A 84 4.25 -0.68 -8.12
C LEU A 84 4.63 -0.54 -9.60
N LEU A 85 5.79 0.05 -9.91
CA LEU A 85 6.29 0.18 -11.28
C LEU A 85 6.53 -1.18 -11.94
N ASN A 86 7.10 -2.14 -11.23
CA ASN A 86 7.30 -3.49 -11.75
C ASN A 86 5.97 -4.25 -11.95
N LEU A 87 4.99 -4.05 -11.07
CA LEU A 87 3.67 -4.65 -11.22
C LEU A 87 2.92 -4.09 -12.45
N VAL A 88 3.00 -2.77 -12.66
CA VAL A 88 2.45 -2.12 -13.87
C VAL A 88 3.13 -2.68 -15.12
N ARG A 89 4.46 -2.78 -15.14
CA ARG A 89 5.21 -3.36 -16.27
C ARG A 89 4.84 -4.82 -16.53
N ALA A 90 4.71 -5.64 -15.49
CA ALA A 90 4.34 -7.05 -15.61
C ALA A 90 2.92 -7.28 -16.14
N ARG A 91 2.04 -6.27 -16.04
CA ARG A 91 0.67 -6.31 -16.56
C ARG A 91 0.53 -5.59 -17.90
N ALA A 92 1.41 -4.62 -18.19
CA ALA A 92 1.48 -3.90 -19.46
C ALA A 92 2.14 -4.71 -20.57
N VAL A 93 2.93 -5.75 -20.24
CA VAL A 93 3.35 -6.76 -21.21
C VAL A 93 2.18 -7.73 -21.38
N PRO A 94 1.46 -7.72 -22.52
CA PRO A 94 0.60 -8.85 -22.86
C PRO A 94 1.55 -10.04 -22.90
N ARG A 95 1.25 -11.10 -22.15
CA ARG A 95 1.90 -12.38 -22.39
C ARG A 95 1.54 -12.75 -23.82
N LEU A 96 2.37 -12.36 -24.79
CA LEU A 96 2.45 -13.01 -26.08
C LEU A 96 2.92 -14.42 -25.74
N ARG A 97 1.93 -15.23 -25.38
CA ARG A 97 2.05 -16.66 -25.26
C ARG A 97 2.45 -17.07 -26.66
N VAL A 98 3.74 -17.35 -26.80
CA VAL A 98 4.33 -17.97 -27.98
C VAL A 98 3.56 -19.26 -28.19
N SER A 99 2.49 -19.17 -28.96
CA SER A 99 1.83 -20.29 -29.62
C SER A 99 2.66 -20.56 -30.88
N ALA A 100 3.88 -21.03 -30.66
CA ALA A 100 4.67 -21.69 -31.66
C ALA A 100 5.06 -23.07 -31.09
N SER A 101 4.79 -24.12 -31.86
CA SER A 101 5.04 -25.55 -31.62
C SER A 101 3.91 -26.37 -30.98
N ARG A 102 2.91 -26.76 -31.79
CA ARG A 102 2.82 -28.10 -32.41
C ARG A 102 1.61 -28.18 -33.33
#